data_AF-A0A7G7LCM6-F1
#
_entry.id   AF-A0A7G7LCM6-F1
#
_cell.length_a   1.000
_cell.length_b   1.000
_cell.length_c   1.000
_cell.angle_alpha   90.00
_cell.angle_beta   90.00
_cell.angle_gamma   90.00
#
_symmetry.space_group_name_H-M   'P 1'
#
loop_
_entity.id
_entity.type
_entity.pdbx_description
1 polymer ?
#
loop_
_entity_poly.entity_id
_entity_poly.type
_entity_poly.pdbx_seq_one_letter_code
_entity_poly.pdbx_strand_id
1 'polypeptide(L)'
;MSAPLVVTLLLAEEAQGRFDRLREQHFPADRNHLAAHVTLFHAVPGEHLDRVTADLGTTADRAPFDVEVTGLRLLGRGVAYDLAAPELTALRADLARSWAPWLTRQDASWKHAHVTVQNKVRPEQAKALYDDLAGSFAPERVPAVGLGLWRYLGGPWEPVERFAF
;
A
#
# COMPACT_ATOMS: atom_id res chain seq x y z
N MET A 1 -20.52 14.52 -5.17
CA MET A 1 -19.49 14.26 -4.15
C MET A 1 -18.23 13.83 -4.87
N SER A 2 -17.05 14.39 -4.51
CA SER A 2 -15.78 13.99 -5.14
C SER A 2 -15.38 12.59 -4.66
N ALA A 3 -14.87 11.75 -5.54
CA ALA A 3 -14.44 10.40 -5.20
C ALA A 3 -13.28 10.44 -4.18
N PRO A 4 -13.28 9.59 -3.12
CA PRO A 4 -12.18 9.55 -2.15
C PRO A 4 -10.83 9.30 -2.82
N LEU A 5 -9.77 9.81 -2.22
CA LEU A 5 -8.40 9.63 -2.68
C LEU A 5 -7.70 8.52 -1.91
N VAL A 6 -6.93 7.71 -2.64
CA VAL A 6 -6.04 6.69 -2.10
C VAL A 6 -4.61 7.15 -2.34
N VAL A 7 -3.75 6.96 -1.34
CA VAL A 7 -2.32 7.22 -1.44
C VAL A 7 -1.56 5.94 -1.19
N THR A 8 -0.63 5.62 -2.10
CA THR A 8 0.19 4.41 -2.02
C THR A 8 1.68 4.75 -2.05
N LEU A 9 2.50 3.90 -1.43
CA LEU A 9 3.94 3.86 -1.72
C LEU A 9 4.17 3.11 -3.04
N LEU A 10 5.07 3.61 -3.87
CA LEU A 10 5.51 2.96 -5.10
C LEU A 10 6.82 2.22 -4.84
N LEU A 11 6.85 0.93 -5.16
CA LEU A 11 8.06 0.11 -5.11
C LEU A 11 8.73 0.08 -6.48
N ALA A 12 10.04 -0.20 -6.51
CA ALA A 12 10.76 -0.46 -7.75
C ALA A 12 10.12 -1.59 -8.57
N GLU A 13 10.29 -1.53 -9.88
CA GLU A 13 9.61 -2.41 -10.85
C GLU A 13 9.77 -3.90 -10.55
N GLU A 14 10.96 -4.33 -10.17
CA GLU A 14 11.23 -5.74 -9.85
C GLU A 14 10.38 -6.25 -8.68
N ALA A 15 10.35 -5.49 -7.58
CA ALA A 15 9.57 -5.81 -6.40
C ALA A 15 8.06 -5.72 -6.67
N GLN A 16 7.63 -4.68 -7.38
CA GLN A 16 6.25 -4.49 -7.81
C GLN A 16 5.77 -5.69 -8.64
N GLY A 17 6.50 -6.05 -9.70
CA GLY A 17 6.15 -7.17 -10.57
C GLY A 17 6.12 -8.51 -9.85
N ARG A 18 6.98 -8.73 -8.84
CA ARG A 18 6.91 -9.93 -8.00
C ARG A 18 5.65 -9.98 -7.15
N PHE A 19 5.28 -8.89 -6.48
CA PHE A 19 4.06 -8.84 -5.69
C PHE A 19 2.80 -8.91 -6.55
N ASP A 20 2.82 -8.34 -7.76
CA ASP A 20 1.74 -8.46 -8.74
C ASP A 20 1.50 -9.91 -9.12
N ARG A 21 2.56 -10.67 -9.45
CA ARG A 21 2.45 -12.11 -9.74
C ARG A 21 1.88 -12.90 -8.57
N LEU A 22 2.34 -12.65 -7.35
CA LEU A 22 1.79 -13.32 -6.15
C LEU A 22 0.30 -13.01 -6.00
N ARG A 23 -0.09 -11.76 -6.23
CA ARG A 23 -1.48 -11.33 -6.15
C ARG A 23 -2.34 -11.97 -7.25
N GLU A 24 -1.87 -12.01 -8.49
CA GLU A 24 -2.55 -12.68 -9.60
C GLU A 24 -2.74 -14.18 -9.33
N GLN A 25 -1.75 -14.85 -8.75
CA GLN A 25 -1.79 -16.28 -8.46
C GLN A 25 -2.72 -16.63 -7.29
N HIS A 26 -2.81 -15.78 -6.28
CA HIS A 26 -3.41 -16.16 -5.00
C HIS A 26 -4.67 -15.38 -4.62
N PHE A 27 -4.95 -14.24 -5.27
CA PHE A 27 -6.16 -13.46 -5.04
C PHE A 27 -7.29 -13.97 -5.95
N PRO A 28 -8.55 -14.09 -5.46
CA PRO A 28 -9.66 -14.50 -6.31
C PRO A 28 -9.81 -13.60 -7.56
N ALA A 29 -9.75 -14.21 -8.75
CA ALA A 29 -9.69 -13.48 -10.02
C ALA A 29 -10.90 -12.58 -10.26
N ASP A 30 -12.09 -12.99 -9.80
CA ASP A 30 -13.34 -12.20 -9.86
C ASP A 30 -13.30 -10.92 -9.02
N ARG A 31 -12.31 -10.79 -8.13
CA ARG A 31 -12.16 -9.67 -7.18
C ARG A 31 -10.82 -8.95 -7.32
N ASN A 32 -9.93 -9.44 -8.18
CA ASN A 32 -8.60 -8.88 -8.34
C ASN A 32 -8.60 -7.77 -9.39
N HIS A 33 -9.10 -6.59 -9.01
CA HIS A 33 -9.19 -5.43 -9.90
C HIS A 33 -7.97 -4.49 -9.86
N LEU A 34 -6.99 -4.78 -9.00
CA LEU A 34 -5.85 -3.91 -8.73
C LEU A 34 -4.57 -4.73 -8.70
N ALA A 35 -3.49 -4.14 -9.21
CA ALA A 35 -2.13 -4.56 -8.93
C ALA A 35 -1.85 -4.57 -7.40
N ALA A 36 -0.82 -5.29 -6.99
CA ALA A 36 -0.34 -5.24 -5.62
C ALA A 36 0.10 -3.82 -5.25
N HIS A 37 -0.14 -3.43 -4.01
CA HIS A 37 0.08 -2.05 -3.58
C HIS A 37 0.35 -1.98 -2.09
N VAL A 38 1.04 -0.91 -1.70
CA VAL A 38 1.27 -0.53 -0.30
C VAL A 38 0.41 0.69 0.00
N THR A 39 -0.72 0.51 0.66
CA THR A 39 -1.61 1.63 1.00
C THR A 39 -1.11 2.41 2.21
N LEU A 40 -0.98 3.73 2.06
CA LEU A 40 -0.67 4.66 3.14
C LEU A 40 -1.93 5.34 3.68
N PHE A 41 -2.84 5.71 2.78
CA PHE A 41 -4.14 6.29 3.10
C PHE A 41 -5.21 5.70 2.17
N HIS A 42 -6.36 5.34 2.72
CA HIS A 42 -7.41 4.58 2.03
C HIS A 42 -8.54 5.46 1.52
N ALA A 43 -8.83 6.58 2.18
CA ALA A 43 -10.00 7.40 1.87
C ALA A 43 -9.84 8.85 2.33
N VAL A 44 -8.84 9.56 1.80
CA VAL A 44 -8.74 11.02 2.00
C VAL A 44 -9.88 11.70 1.22
N PRO A 45 -10.58 12.72 1.75
CA PRO A 45 -11.67 13.38 1.01
C PRO A 45 -11.22 13.96 -0.33
N GLY A 46 -11.91 13.60 -1.41
CA GLY A 46 -11.55 14.01 -2.77
C GLY A 46 -11.74 15.49 -3.10
N GLU A 47 -12.34 16.26 -2.21
CA GLU A 47 -12.44 17.72 -2.32
C GLU A 47 -11.12 18.43 -1.99
N HIS A 48 -10.18 17.74 -1.34
CA HIS A 48 -8.86 18.28 -0.99
C HIS A 48 -7.77 17.92 -2.00
N LEU A 49 -8.14 17.56 -3.23
CA LEU A 49 -7.22 17.08 -4.26
C LEU A 49 -5.99 17.97 -4.45
N ASP A 50 -6.18 19.27 -4.65
CA ASP A 50 -5.07 20.20 -4.93
C ASP A 50 -4.09 20.27 -3.76
N ARG A 51 -4.63 20.27 -2.54
CA ARG A 51 -3.81 20.29 -1.32
C ARG A 51 -3.06 18.98 -1.12
N VAL A 52 -3.73 17.84 -1.33
CA VAL A 52 -3.09 16.51 -1.25
C VAL A 52 -1.99 16.39 -2.29
N THR A 53 -2.23 16.84 -3.52
CA THR A 53 -1.25 16.84 -4.61
C THR A 53 -0.01 17.66 -4.24
N ALA A 54 -0.20 18.89 -3.74
CA ALA A 54 0.90 19.74 -3.29
C ALA A 54 1.70 19.11 -2.13
N ASP A 55 1.02 18.59 -1.11
CA ASP A 55 1.66 17.95 0.04
C ASP A 55 2.45 16.70 -0.38
N LEU A 56 1.93 15.90 -1.31
CA LEU A 56 2.62 14.74 -1.87
C LEU A 56 3.84 15.15 -2.69
N GLY A 57 3.75 16.21 -3.49
CA GLY A 57 4.89 16.76 -4.23
C GLY A 57 6.01 17.20 -3.31
N THR A 58 5.71 17.94 -2.24
CA THR A 58 6.71 18.31 -1.22
C THR A 58 7.26 17.10 -0.48
N THR A 59 6.42 16.12 -0.15
CA THR A 59 6.87 14.90 0.54
C THR A 59 7.79 14.05 -0.34
N ALA A 60 7.58 14.08 -1.65
CA ALA A 60 8.34 13.34 -2.62
C ALA A 60 9.67 13.99 -3.00
N ASP A 61 9.90 15.28 -2.68
CA ASP A 61 11.18 15.97 -2.87
C ASP A 61 12.27 15.42 -1.92
N ARG A 62 12.81 14.26 -2.27
CA ARG A 62 13.85 13.55 -1.51
C ARG A 62 14.68 12.68 -2.45
N ALA A 63 15.25 11.59 -1.92
CA ALA A 63 15.85 10.54 -2.72
C ALA A 63 15.07 9.23 -2.44
N PRO A 64 15.09 8.26 -3.37
CA PRO A 64 14.59 6.91 -3.10
C PRO A 64 15.28 6.29 -1.88
N PHE A 65 14.56 5.43 -1.16
CA PHE A 65 15.07 4.75 0.03
C PHE A 65 14.60 3.30 0.08
N ASP A 66 15.34 2.45 0.78
CA ASP A 66 15.00 1.04 0.94
C ASP A 66 13.87 0.86 1.96
N VAL A 67 12.93 -0.03 1.63
CA VAL A 67 11.97 -0.58 2.60
C VAL A 67 12.28 -2.05 2.82
N GLU A 68 12.36 -2.45 4.09
CA GLU A 68 12.59 -3.83 4.46
C GLU A 68 11.27 -4.59 4.41
N VAL A 69 11.25 -5.71 3.67
CA VAL A 69 10.18 -6.70 3.75
C VAL A 69 10.54 -7.61 4.93
N THR A 70 9.84 -7.45 6.05
CA THR A 70 10.28 -8.01 7.35
C THR A 70 9.63 -9.34 7.68
N GLY A 71 8.49 -9.66 7.06
CA GLY A 71 7.76 -10.88 7.37
C GLY A 71 6.48 -11.03 6.59
N LEU A 72 5.81 -12.16 6.84
CA LEU A 72 4.46 -12.45 6.40
C LEU A 72 3.49 -12.31 7.56
N ARG A 73 2.24 -11.98 7.24
CA ARG A 73 1.16 -11.88 8.22
C ARG A 73 -0.13 -12.48 7.69
N LEU A 74 -0.76 -13.28 8.53
CA LEU A 74 -2.13 -13.73 8.32
C LEU A 74 -3.11 -12.59 8.62
N LEU A 75 -4.00 -12.33 7.67
CA LEU A 75 -5.10 -11.36 7.78
C LEU A 75 -6.42 -12.04 8.19
N GLY A 76 -6.36 -13.30 8.62
CA GLY A 76 -7.52 -14.17 8.88
C GLY A 76 -8.14 -14.75 7.61
N ARG A 77 -8.34 -13.94 6.57
CA ARG A 77 -8.86 -14.37 5.24
C ARG A 77 -7.93 -14.03 4.09
N GLY A 78 -6.64 -13.90 4.39
CA GLY A 78 -5.64 -13.46 3.44
C GLY A 78 -4.22 -13.47 4.01
N VAL A 79 -3.28 -13.13 3.16
CA VAL A 79 -1.84 -13.05 3.47
C VAL A 79 -1.31 -11.71 2.97
N ALA A 80 -0.49 -11.07 3.79
CA ALA A 80 0.26 -9.88 3.42
C ALA A 80 1.73 -10.02 3.81
N TYR A 81 2.58 -9.31 3.09
CA TYR A 81 3.96 -9.04 3.49
C TYR A 81 3.98 -7.74 4.27
N ASP A 82 4.61 -7.73 5.43
CA ASP A 82 4.81 -6.53 6.24
C ASP A 82 6.09 -5.82 5.80
N LEU A 83 6.01 -4.49 5.72
CA LEU A 83 7.09 -3.60 5.28
C LEU A 83 7.45 -2.64 6.39
N ALA A 84 8.74 -2.38 6.56
CA ALA A 84 9.26 -1.43 7.53
C ALA A 84 10.33 -0.54 6.93
N ALA A 85 10.19 0.76 7.18
CA ALA A 85 11.27 1.73 7.07
C ALA A 85 10.99 2.91 8.01
N PRO A 86 11.98 3.38 8.77
CA PRO A 86 11.85 4.62 9.54
C PRO A 86 11.41 5.80 8.67
N GLU A 87 11.96 5.93 7.46
CA GLU A 87 11.67 6.97 6.48
C GLU A 87 10.20 6.93 6.03
N LEU A 88 9.66 5.72 5.80
CA LEU A 88 8.25 5.53 5.46
C LEU A 88 7.32 5.90 6.61
N THR A 89 7.69 5.49 7.82
CA THR A 89 6.91 5.78 9.03
C THR A 89 6.86 7.27 9.30
N ALA A 90 8.00 7.96 9.16
CA ALA A 90 8.11 9.40 9.31
C ALA A 90 7.28 10.15 8.26
N LEU A 91 7.45 9.84 6.97
CA LEU A 91 6.72 10.56 5.91
C LEU A 91 5.20 10.38 6.04
N ARG A 92 4.73 9.17 6.36
CA ARG A 92 3.31 8.91 6.62
C ARG A 92 2.88 9.76 7.81
N ALA A 93 3.61 9.71 8.94
CA ALA A 93 3.23 10.44 10.14
C ALA A 93 3.12 11.95 9.89
N ASP A 94 3.99 12.52 9.06
CA ASP A 94 3.99 13.93 8.69
C ASP A 94 2.75 14.29 7.87
N LEU A 95 2.45 13.52 6.82
CA LEU A 95 1.21 13.65 6.05
C LEU A 95 -0.03 13.50 6.93
N ALA A 96 -0.04 12.52 7.85
CA ALA A 96 -1.17 12.27 8.72
C ALA A 96 -1.43 13.42 9.70
N ARG A 97 -0.38 14.11 10.17
CA ARG A 97 -0.53 15.33 10.98
C ARG A 97 -1.14 16.48 10.16
N SER A 98 -0.66 16.68 8.94
CA SER A 98 -1.17 17.72 8.02
C SER A 98 -2.64 17.49 7.65
N TRP A 99 -3.05 16.23 7.52
CA TRP A 99 -4.41 15.85 7.09
C TRP A 99 -5.33 15.46 8.24
N ALA A 100 -4.89 15.58 9.50
CA ALA A 100 -5.59 15.08 10.68
C ALA A 100 -7.10 15.44 10.75
N PRO A 101 -7.54 16.67 10.38
CA PRO A 101 -8.97 17.01 10.38
C PRO A 101 -9.83 16.21 9.40
N TRP A 102 -9.22 15.60 8.39
CA TRP A 102 -9.90 14.94 7.27
C TRP A 102 -9.85 13.41 7.33
N LEU A 103 -8.93 12.87 8.13
CA LEU A 103 -8.68 11.43 8.12
C LEU A 103 -9.84 10.65 8.73
N THR A 104 -10.18 9.56 8.07
CA THR A 104 -11.03 8.53 8.66
C THR A 104 -10.33 7.91 9.89
N ARG A 105 -11.09 7.25 10.76
CA ARG A 105 -10.49 6.49 11.88
C ARG A 105 -9.49 5.44 11.41
N GLN A 106 -9.74 4.81 10.25
CA GLN A 106 -8.84 3.82 9.65
C GLN A 106 -7.51 4.47 9.27
N ASP A 107 -7.57 5.61 8.59
CA ASP A 107 -6.36 6.31 8.13
C ASP A 107 -5.62 7.01 9.27
N ALA A 108 -6.30 7.43 10.33
CA ALA A 108 -5.64 7.95 11.53
C ALA A 108 -4.92 6.84 12.32
N SER A 109 -5.46 5.61 12.34
CA SER A 109 -4.98 4.50 13.18
C SER A 109 -4.03 3.52 12.47
N TRP A 110 -3.39 3.93 11.37
CA TRP A 110 -2.43 3.09 10.65
C TRP A 110 -1.31 2.61 11.57
N LYS A 111 -0.93 1.34 11.42
CA LYS A 111 0.06 0.69 12.26
C LYS A 111 1.38 0.46 11.52
N HIS A 112 1.29 -0.12 10.33
CA HIS A 112 2.46 -0.49 9.54
C HIS A 112 2.10 -0.70 8.07
N ALA A 113 3.12 -0.56 7.21
CA ALA A 113 3.01 -0.79 5.78
C ALA A 113 2.91 -2.28 5.50
N HIS A 114 2.14 -2.64 4.47
CA HIS A 114 2.06 -4.02 4.01
C HIS A 114 1.63 -4.08 2.55
N VAL A 115 1.99 -5.18 1.88
CA VAL A 115 1.47 -5.55 0.55
C VAL A 115 0.58 -6.78 0.71
N THR A 116 -0.68 -6.66 0.33
CA THR A 116 -1.62 -7.80 0.37
C THR A 116 -1.56 -8.60 -0.92
N VAL A 117 -1.11 -9.86 -0.82
CA VAL A 117 -1.04 -10.81 -1.96
C VAL A 117 -2.25 -11.73 -2.02
N GLN A 118 -2.99 -11.90 -0.91
CA GLN A 118 -4.23 -12.67 -0.90
C GLN A 118 -5.22 -12.05 0.08
N ASN A 119 -6.50 -12.02 -0.27
CA ASN A 119 -7.60 -11.71 0.65
C ASN A 119 -8.90 -12.35 0.16
N LYS A 120 -9.94 -12.32 1.00
CA LYS A 120 -11.29 -12.78 0.70
C LYS A 120 -11.43 -14.28 0.41
N VAL A 121 -10.43 -15.07 0.79
CA VAL A 121 -10.47 -16.54 0.72
C VAL A 121 -11.02 -17.14 2.03
N ARG A 122 -11.10 -18.47 2.09
CA ARG A 122 -11.39 -19.19 3.35
C ARG A 122 -10.14 -19.21 4.25
N PRO A 123 -10.28 -19.18 5.59
CA PRO A 123 -9.13 -19.15 6.51
C PRO A 123 -8.10 -20.26 6.29
N GLU A 124 -8.54 -21.48 5.97
CA GLU A 124 -7.67 -22.61 5.67
C GLU A 124 -6.82 -22.41 4.41
N GLN A 125 -7.35 -21.71 3.40
CA GLN A 125 -6.59 -21.37 2.18
C GLN A 125 -5.54 -20.30 2.49
N ALA A 126 -5.89 -19.31 3.32
CA ALA A 126 -4.94 -18.31 3.79
C ALA A 126 -3.82 -18.91 4.63
N LYS A 127 -4.16 -19.86 5.51
CA LYS A 127 -3.17 -20.58 6.32
C LYS A 127 -2.23 -21.41 5.47
N ALA A 128 -2.75 -22.15 4.48
CA ALA A 128 -1.94 -22.94 3.57
C ALA A 128 -0.96 -22.07 2.77
N LEU A 129 -1.42 -20.94 2.21
CA LEU A 129 -0.54 -20.01 1.51
C LEU A 129 0.52 -19.39 2.43
N TYR A 130 0.12 -19.01 3.64
CA TYR A 130 1.07 -18.46 4.61
C TYR A 130 2.18 -19.47 4.93
N ASP A 131 1.85 -20.74 5.17
CA ASP A 131 2.84 -21.77 5.49
C ASP A 131 3.81 -22.02 4.34
N ASP A 132 3.31 -22.03 3.10
CA ASP A 132 4.11 -22.16 1.89
C ASP A 132 5.09 -20.99 1.73
N LEU A 133 4.59 -19.75 1.76
CA LEU A 133 5.42 -18.56 1.61
C LEU A 133 6.40 -18.37 2.78
N ALA A 134 5.99 -18.71 4.00
CA ALA A 134 6.83 -18.59 5.19
C ALA A 134 7.99 -19.60 5.18
N GLY A 135 7.82 -20.76 4.55
CA GLY A 135 8.85 -21.79 4.45
C GLY A 135 10.10 -21.36 3.67
N SER A 136 9.95 -20.41 2.74
CA SER A 136 11.05 -19.86 1.93
C SER A 136 11.28 -18.36 2.14
N PHE A 137 10.63 -17.76 3.14
CA PHE A 137 10.74 -16.33 3.37
C PHE A 137 12.13 -15.97 3.91
N ALA A 138 12.77 -14.99 3.26
CA ALA A 138 13.95 -14.33 3.75
C ALA A 138 13.71 -12.81 3.72
N PRO A 139 14.03 -12.07 4.80
CA PRO A 139 13.98 -10.62 4.77
C PRO A 139 14.84 -10.06 3.64
N GLU A 140 14.33 -9.03 2.99
CA GLU A 140 15.01 -8.36 1.88
C GLU A 140 14.70 -6.87 1.91
N ARG A 141 15.51 -6.10 1.18
CA ARG A 141 15.26 -4.68 0.96
C ARG A 141 14.78 -4.48 -0.46
N VAL A 142 13.72 -3.70 -0.60
CA VAL A 142 13.22 -3.28 -1.92
C VAL A 142 13.21 -1.76 -1.96
N PRO A 143 13.62 -1.12 -3.07
CA PRO A 143 13.58 0.34 -3.15
C PRO A 143 12.14 0.86 -3.21
N ALA A 144 11.83 1.84 -2.39
CA ALA A 144 10.68 2.72 -2.57
C ALA A 144 11.09 3.89 -3.46
N VAL A 145 10.31 4.14 -4.52
CA VAL A 145 10.68 5.05 -5.62
C VAL A 145 9.71 6.22 -5.80
N GLY A 146 8.67 6.30 -4.96
CA GLY A 146 7.73 7.40 -5.02
C GLY A 146 6.41 7.17 -4.29
N LEU A 147 5.47 8.07 -4.54
CA LEU A 147 4.09 8.02 -4.05
C LEU A 147 3.12 7.99 -5.24
N GLY A 148 2.04 7.23 -5.11
CA GLY A 148 0.95 7.19 -6.08
C GLY A 148 -0.31 7.81 -5.48
N LEU A 149 -0.99 8.65 -6.25
CA LEU A 149 -2.29 9.23 -5.91
C LEU A 149 -3.35 8.69 -6.86
N TRP A 150 -4.48 8.27 -6.29
CA TRP A 150 -5.56 7.61 -7.02
C TRP A 150 -6.93 8.10 -6.56
N ARG A 151 -7.95 7.98 -7.42
CA ARG A 151 -9.36 8.09 -7.04
C ARG A 151 -9.98 6.72 -6.82
N TYR A 152 -10.68 6.55 -5.72
CA TYR A 152 -11.43 5.33 -5.40
C TYR A 152 -12.81 5.34 -6.08
N LEU A 153 -13.00 4.49 -7.09
CA LEU A 153 -14.24 4.39 -7.87
C LEU A 153 -15.08 3.17 -7.48
N GLY A 154 -15.11 2.81 -6.20
CA GLY A 154 -15.94 1.71 -5.69
C GLY A 154 -15.35 0.31 -5.93
N GLY A 155 -14.05 0.21 -6.21
CA GLY A 155 -13.35 -1.05 -6.47
C GLY A 155 -12.11 -0.79 -7.32
N PRO A 156 -12.26 -0.33 -8.57
CA PRO A 156 -11.14 0.15 -9.37
C PRO A 156 -10.62 1.49 -8.85
N TRP A 157 -9.34 1.73 -9.09
CA TRP A 157 -8.67 2.99 -8.79
C TRP A 157 -8.28 3.68 -10.08
N GLU A 158 -8.67 4.94 -10.23
CA GLU A 158 -8.24 5.76 -11.36
C GLU A 158 -6.94 6.48 -10.98
N PRO A 159 -5.87 6.40 -11.80
CA PRO A 159 -4.64 7.13 -11.53
C PRO A 159 -4.88 8.64 -11.63
N VAL A 160 -4.35 9.38 -10.65
CA VAL A 160 -4.31 10.84 -10.68
C VAL A 160 -2.90 11.30 -11.03
N GLU A 161 -1.92 10.94 -10.19
CA GLU A 161 -0.54 11.40 -10.33
C GLU A 161 0.44 10.45 -9.63
N ARG A 162 1.69 10.47 -10.08
CA ARG A 162 2.82 9.77 -9.43
C ARG A 162 3.90 10.79 -9.12
N PHE A 163 4.40 10.74 -7.89
CA PHE A 163 5.45 11.62 -7.40
C PHE A 163 6.69 10.77 -7.18
N ALA A 164 7.72 10.93 -8.01
CA ALA A 164 8.98 10.22 -7.84
C ALA A 164 9.73 10.76 -6.62
N PHE A 165 10.40 9.86 -5.89
CA PHE A 165 11.41 10.24 -4.91
C PHE A 165 12.74 10.56 -5.58
#